data_AF-A0A2V7JH38-F1
#
_entry.id   AF-A0A2V7JH38-F1
#
_cell.length_a   1.000
_cell.length_b   1.000
_cell.length_c   1.000
_cell.angle_alpha   90.00
_cell.angle_beta   90.00
_cell.angle_gamma   90.00
#
_symmetry.space_group_name_H-M   'P 1'
#
loop_
_entity.id
_entity.type
_entity.pdbx_description
1 polymer ?
#
loop_
_entity_poly.entity_id
_entity_poly.type
_entity_poly.pdbx_seq_one_letter_code
_entity_poly.pdbx_strand_id
1 'polypeptide(L)'
;MSKINWGRVILGGLLAGVVLNIVDWLTYGVWLKADLDAAMAAMGRPAGAMDKAVPIFVLVDFLYGIGLLWLYAAIRPRYGARRWE
;
A
#
# COMPACT_ATOMS: atom_id res chain seq x y z
N MET A 1 26.94 11.47 2.76
CA MET A 1 25.55 10.95 2.63
C MET A 1 25.61 9.43 2.66
N SER A 2 25.05 8.75 3.66
CA SER A 2 25.03 7.27 3.60
C SER A 2 24.27 6.86 2.34
N LYS A 3 24.89 6.07 1.47
CA LYS A 3 24.29 5.66 0.21
C LYS A 3 23.04 4.83 0.48
N ILE A 4 21.89 5.24 -0.04
CA ILE A 4 20.65 4.46 0.05
C ILE A 4 20.87 3.14 -0.69
N ASN A 5 20.55 2.02 -0.03
CA ASN A 5 20.58 0.70 -0.67
C ASN A 5 19.24 0.48 -1.40
N TRP A 6 19.23 0.82 -2.69
CA TRP A 6 18.04 0.71 -3.54
C TRP A 6 17.54 -0.73 -3.70
N GLY A 7 18.44 -1.73 -3.71
CA GLY A 7 18.02 -3.13 -3.75
C GLY A 7 17.16 -3.51 -2.55
N ARG A 8 17.55 -3.06 -1.34
CA ARG A 8 16.77 -3.28 -0.11
C ARG A 8 15.47 -2.48 -0.09
N VAL A 9 15.47 -1.25 -0.61
CA VAL A 9 14.26 -0.40 -0.68
C VAL A 9 13.23 -1.03 -1.61
N ILE A 10 13.64 -1.48 -2.80
CA ILE A 10 12.73 -2.09 -3.77
C ILE A 10 12.22 -3.43 -3.23
N LEU A 11 13.10 -4.32 -2.76
CA LEU A 11 12.68 -5.63 -2.26
C LEU A 11 11.78 -5.53 -1.03
N GLY A 12 12.18 -4.71 -0.04
CA GLY A 12 11.36 -4.48 1.15
C GLY A 12 10.06 -3.75 0.84
N GLY A 13 10.09 -2.83 -0.13
CA GLY A 13 8.94 -2.09 -0.59
C GLY A 13 7.92 -2.95 -1.31
N LEU A 14 8.37 -3.89 -2.14
CA LEU A 14 7.50 -4.89 -2.77
C LEU A 14 6.85 -5.79 -1.71
N LEU A 15 7.61 -6.26 -0.72
CA LEU A 15 7.06 -7.03 0.40
C LEU A 15 6.00 -6.22 1.17
N ALA A 16 6.26 -4.95 1.46
CA ALA A 16 5.27 -4.06 2.07
C ALA A 16 4.03 -3.88 1.19
N GLY A 17 4.20 -3.73 -0.13
CA GLY A 17 3.10 -3.67 -1.09
C GLY A 17 2.23 -4.92 -1.09
N VAL A 18 2.81 -6.11 -0.96
CA VAL A 18 2.04 -7.36 -0.80
C VAL A 18 1.19 -7.33 0.46
N VAL A 19 1.76 -6.88 1.59
CA VAL A 19 1.01 -6.75 2.85
C VAL A 19 -0.15 -5.76 2.69
N LEU A 20 0.08 -4.61 2.05
CA LEU A 20 -0.96 -3.62 1.77
C LEU A 20 -2.10 -4.21 0.93
N ASN A 21 -1.77 -4.91 -0.16
CA ASN A 21 -2.75 -5.57 -1.02
C ASN A 21 -3.63 -6.58 -0.27
N ILE A 22 -3.05 -7.33 0.68
CA ILE A 22 -3.81 -8.29 1.50
C ILE A 22 -4.79 -7.53 2.40
N VAL A 23 -4.34 -6.46 3.04
CA VAL A 23 -5.20 -5.62 3.89
C VAL A 23 -6.30 -4.94 3.08
N ASP A 24 -5.97 -4.42 1.89
CA ASP A 24 -6.90 -3.77 0.97
C ASP A 24 -7.99 -4.76 0.53
N TRP A 25 -7.59 -5.96 0.11
CA TRP A 25 -8.53 -7.02 -0.27
C TRP A 25 -9.44 -7.45 0.89
N LEU A 26 -8.89 -7.64 2.09
CA LEU A 26 -9.72 -7.96 3.27
C LEU A 26 -10.71 -6.84 3.57
N THR A 27 -10.26 -5.59 3.49
CA THR A 27 -11.07 -4.43 3.86
C THR A 27 -12.18 -4.18 2.83
N TYR A 28 -11.84 -4.03 1.55
CA TYR A 28 -12.80 -3.61 0.51
C TYR A 28 -13.41 -4.79 -0.25
N GLY A 29 -12.67 -5.89 -0.40
CA GLY A 29 -13.13 -7.09 -1.10
C GLY A 29 -13.94 -8.05 -0.22
N VAL A 30 -13.75 -8.01 1.11
CA VAL A 30 -14.42 -8.92 2.06
C VAL A 30 -15.31 -8.16 3.03
N TRP A 31 -14.75 -7.30 3.88
CA TRP A 31 -15.51 -6.70 4.99
C TRP A 31 -16.50 -5.63 4.54
N LEU A 32 -16.08 -4.72 3.65
CA LEU A 32 -16.91 -3.59 3.19
C LEU A 32 -17.57 -3.85 1.83
N LYS A 33 -17.42 -5.06 1.26
CA LYS A 33 -17.90 -5.32 -0.10
C LYS A 33 -19.40 -5.04 -0.25
N ALA A 34 -20.22 -5.52 0.69
CA ALA A 34 -21.67 -5.32 0.65
C ALA A 34 -22.05 -3.83 0.76
N ASP A 35 -21.38 -3.08 1.63
CA ASP A 35 -21.62 -1.66 1.84
C ASP A 35 -21.21 -0.84 0.60
N LEU A 36 -20.09 -1.19 -0.02
CA LEU A 36 -19.65 -0.57 -1.27
C LEU A 36 -20.61 -0.88 -2.42
N ASP A 37 -21.05 -2.13 -2.58
CA ASP A 37 -22.01 -2.50 -3.62
C ASP A 37 -23.35 -1.75 -3.41
N ALA A 38 -23.81 -1.59 -2.16
CA ALA A 38 -24.99 -0.81 -1.83
C ALA A 38 -24.81 0.69 -2.14
N ALA A 39 -23.66 1.28 -1.79
CA ALA A 39 -23.34 2.66 -2.09
C ALA A 39 -23.26 2.91 -3.61
N MET A 40 -22.66 2.00 -4.38
CA MET A 40 -22.58 2.08 -5.83
C MET A 40 -23.97 1.95 -6.46
N ALA A 41 -24.82 1.06 -5.97
CA ALA A 41 -26.20 0.93 -6.42
C ALA A 41 -27.02 2.20 -6.14
N ALA A 42 -26.85 2.83 -4.97
CA ALA A 42 -27.49 4.10 -4.63
C ALA A 42 -27.08 5.24 -5.58
N MET A 43 -25.90 5.16 -6.19
CA MET A 43 -25.41 6.08 -7.23
C MET A 43 -25.80 5.65 -8.66
N GLY A 44 -26.66 4.64 -8.83
CA GLY A 44 -27.08 4.11 -10.13
C GLY A 44 -25.96 3.41 -10.90
N ARG A 45 -24.90 2.94 -10.21
CA ARG A 45 -23.78 2.21 -10.81
C ARG A 45 -24.05 0.70 -10.81
N PRO A 46 -23.55 -0.04 -11.80
CA PRO A 46 -23.68 -1.50 -11.82
C PRO A 46 -22.92 -2.13 -10.65
N ALA A 47 -23.38 -3.31 -10.21
CA ALA A 47 -22.67 -4.13 -9.23
C ALA A 47 -21.23 -4.42 -9.72
N GLY A 48 -20.26 -4.42 -8.80
CA GLY A 48 -18.85 -4.61 -9.17
C GLY A 48 -18.24 -3.44 -9.95
N ALA A 49 -18.86 -2.25 -9.93
CA ALA A 49 -18.29 -1.07 -10.59
C ALA A 49 -16.87 -0.73 -10.09
N MET A 50 -16.55 -1.02 -8.82
CA MET A 50 -15.20 -0.85 -8.27
C MET A 50 -14.21 -1.94 -8.69
N ASP A 51 -14.67 -3.11 -9.15
CA ASP A 51 -13.80 -4.23 -9.50
C ASP A 51 -12.84 -3.87 -10.66
N LYS A 52 -13.27 -2.96 -11.54
CA LYS A 52 -12.43 -2.44 -12.64
C LYS A 52 -11.25 -1.59 -12.16
N ALA A 53 -11.33 -1.03 -10.95
CA ALA A 53 -10.27 -0.20 -10.38
C ALA A 53 -9.25 -1.03 -9.58
N VAL A 54 -9.53 -2.29 -9.27
CA VAL A 54 -8.64 -3.19 -8.50
C VAL A 54 -7.21 -3.21 -9.04
N PRO A 55 -6.95 -3.34 -10.36
CA PRO A 55 -5.57 -3.35 -10.86
C PRO A 55 -4.79 -2.05 -10.57
N ILE A 56 -5.49 -0.92 -10.52
CA ILE A 56 -4.89 0.38 -10.20
C ILE A 56 -4.56 0.44 -8.71
N PHE A 57 -5.47 -0.01 -7.84
CA PHE A 57 -5.21 -0.05 -6.40
C PHE A 57 -4.04 -0.96 -6.04
N VAL A 58 -3.97 -2.14 -6.66
CA VAL A 58 -2.83 -3.06 -6.51
C VAL A 58 -1.51 -2.36 -6.87
N LEU A 59 -1.47 -1.63 -7.98
CA LEU A 59 -0.29 -0.88 -8.41
C LEU A 59 0.07 0.23 -7.40
N VAL A 60 -0.93 0.97 -6.95
CA VAL A 60 -0.76 2.05 -5.96
C VAL A 60 -0.24 1.52 -4.63
N ASP A 61 -0.69 0.35 -4.18
CA ASP A 61 -0.17 -0.30 -2.96
C ASP A 61 1.31 -0.63 -3.06
N PHE A 62 1.78 -1.11 -4.21
CA PHE A 62 3.21 -1.32 -4.43
C PHE A 62 3.99 0.00 -4.45
N LEU A 63 3.43 1.06 -5.05
CA LEU A 63 4.04 2.38 -5.03
C LEU A 63 4.13 2.92 -3.60
N TYR A 64 3.09 2.74 -2.79
CA TYR A 64 3.12 3.10 -1.37
C TYR A 64 4.11 2.24 -0.58
N GLY A 65 4.16 0.93 -0.79
CA GLY A 65 5.13 0.05 -0.14
C GLY A 65 6.57 0.49 -0.40
N ILE A 66 6.92 0.75 -1.67
CA ILE A 66 8.25 1.26 -2.06
C ILE A 66 8.49 2.65 -1.50
N GLY A 67 7.51 3.55 -1.60
CA GLY A 67 7.59 4.91 -1.06
C GLY A 67 7.83 4.94 0.44
N LEU A 68 7.16 4.08 1.21
CA LEU A 68 7.30 3.96 2.66
C LEU A 68 8.70 3.51 3.04
N LEU A 69 9.23 2.49 2.35
CA LEU A 69 10.58 1.96 2.61
C LEU A 69 11.67 2.94 2.16
N TRP A 70 11.45 3.65 1.05
CA TRP A 70 12.33 4.74 0.63
C TRP A 70 12.34 5.87 1.65
N LEU A 71 11.17 6.31 2.12
CA LEU A 71 11.02 7.36 3.12
C LEU A 71 11.75 6.98 4.42
N TYR A 72 11.55 5.74 4.90
CA TYR A 72 12.28 5.20 6.03
C TYR A 72 13.80 5.24 5.81
N ALA A 73 14.27 4.75 4.65
CA ALA A 73 15.70 4.75 4.32
C ALA A 73 16.30 6.16 4.21
N ALA A 74 15.52 7.15 3.75
CA ALA A 74 15.92 8.54 3.63
C ALA A 74 15.99 9.26 4.99
N ILE A 75 15.08 8.93 5.92
CA ILE A 75 15.00 9.52 7.26
C ILE A 75 15.99 8.88 8.24
N ARG A 76 16.27 7.57 8.11
CA ARG A 76 17.13 6.80 9.02
C ARG A 76 18.50 7.43 9.32
N PRO A 77 19.24 8.06 8.39
CA PRO A 77 20.54 8.65 8.71
C PRO A 77 20.46 9.85 9.67
N ARG A 78 19.29 10.50 9.75
CA ARG A 78 19.08 11.71 10.56
C ARG A 78 18.43 11.41 11.91
N TYR A 79 17.57 10.39 11.96
CA TYR A 79 16.75 10.07 13.14
C TYR A 79 16.89 8.62 13.60
N GLY A 80 17.76 7.83 12.96
CA GLY A 80 18.00 6.43 13.30
C GLY A 80 18.65 6.28 14.67
N ALA A 81 18.43 5.11 15.27
CA ALA A 81 18.76 4.80 16.67
C ALA A 81 20.12 5.38 17.11
N ARG A 82 20.07 6.38 18.00
CA ARG A 82 21.22 6.78 18.80
C ARG A 82 21.59 5.56 19.64
N ARG A 83 22.83 5.06 19.51
CA ARG A 83 23.29 3.94 20.33
C ARG A 83 23.17 4.36 21.79
N TRP A 84 22.30 3.70 22.55
CA TRP A 84 22.24 3.83 24.00
C TRP A 84 23.45 3.05 24.53
N GLU A 85 24.51 3.78 24.87
CA GLU A 85 25.65 3.28 25.65
C GLU A 85 25.30 3.30 27.15
#